data_AF-A0A7C4JV86-F1
#
_entry.id   AF-A0A7C4JV86-F1
#
_cell.length_a   1.000
_cell.length_b   1.000
_cell.length_c   1.000
_cell.angle_alpha   90.00
_cell.angle_beta   90.00
_cell.angle_gamma   90.00
#
_symmetry.space_group_name_H-M   'P 1'
#
loop_
_entity.id
_entity.type
_entity.pdbx_description
1 polymer ?
#
loop_
_entity_poly.entity_id
_entity_poly.type
_entity_poly.pdbx_seq_one_letter_code
_entity_poly.pdbx_strand_id
1 'polypeptide(L)'
;MFTINIYLRFALIALGIVGGIILWAAYGFWYGFPFLLVGLFFLAGYLMLGTLVSTSMLLSKGHLEEAEKRLRLTLFPRLLLMGYKGVYYMTHGILAIQKKDMATGEKWLRSALQAGLPSDNERGAVLLQLAMIAASKNNRQGAQTHLNELKKLNITEPMLKEQVKELEKQLKLLGQAAASGMLGMVQRGGSKRRMPRMR
;
A
#
# COMPACT_ATOMS: atom_id res chain seq x y z
N MET A 1 13.32 -8.52 12.53
CA MET A 1 13.52 -8.25 11.09
C MET A 1 14.95 -8.62 10.74
N PHE A 2 15.19 -9.82 10.18
CA PHE A 2 16.52 -10.14 9.64
C PHE A 2 16.66 -9.43 8.30
N THR A 3 17.25 -8.24 8.31
CA THR A 3 17.68 -7.50 7.13
C THR A 3 18.89 -8.22 6.53
N ILE A 4 18.66 -9.38 5.91
CA ILE A 4 19.69 -10.01 5.10
C ILE A 4 19.98 -9.01 3.97
N ASN A 5 21.18 -8.45 4.01
CA ASN A 5 21.65 -7.41 3.11
C ASN A 5 21.35 -7.84 1.66
N ILE A 6 20.73 -6.95 0.89
CA ILE A 6 20.28 -7.21 -0.50
C ILE A 6 21.41 -7.84 -1.33
N TYR A 7 22.66 -7.44 -1.04
CA TYR A 7 23.89 -7.95 -1.63
C TYR A 7 24.28 -9.37 -1.19
N LEU A 8 24.02 -9.76 0.07
CA LEU A 8 24.34 -11.10 0.59
C LEU A 8 23.41 -12.17 0.00
N ARG A 9 22.15 -11.80 -0.23
CA ARG A 9 21.19 -12.63 -0.98
C ARG A 9 21.56 -12.75 -2.46
N PHE A 10 22.01 -11.65 -3.07
CA PHE A 10 22.57 -11.66 -4.42
C PHE A 10 23.80 -12.58 -4.53
N ALA A 11 24.70 -12.52 -3.55
CA ALA A 11 25.87 -13.39 -3.47
C ALA A 11 25.47 -14.87 -3.35
N LEU A 12 24.44 -15.20 -2.56
CA LEU A 12 23.91 -16.57 -2.42
C LEU A 12 23.27 -17.10 -3.72
N ILE A 13 22.52 -16.26 -4.44
CA ILE A 13 21.90 -16.64 -5.72
C ILE A 13 22.97 -16.80 -6.80
N ALA A 14 23.94 -15.89 -6.86
CA ALA A 14 25.09 -16.00 -7.75
C ALA A 14 25.90 -17.26 -7.46
N LEU A 15 26.14 -17.58 -6.18
CA LEU A 15 26.85 -18.79 -5.76
C LEU A 15 26.05 -20.07 -6.10
N GLY A 16 24.72 -20.04 -6.01
CA GLY A 16 23.85 -21.14 -6.44
C GLY A 16 23.85 -21.37 -7.96
N ILE A 17 23.86 -20.31 -8.76
CA ILE A 17 23.95 -20.40 -10.22
C ILE A 17 25.35 -20.85 -10.65
N VAL A 18 26.41 -20.27 -10.08
CA VAL A 18 27.80 -20.67 -10.34
C VAL A 18 28.05 -22.11 -9.89
N GLY A 19 27.53 -22.51 -8.73
CA GLY A 19 27.55 -23.90 -8.26
C GLY A 19 26.81 -24.84 -9.22
N GLY A 20 25.63 -24.44 -9.72
CA GLY A 20 24.88 -25.18 -10.73
C GLY A 20 25.65 -25.35 -12.05
N ILE A 21 26.38 -24.32 -12.50
CA ILE A 21 27.24 -24.37 -13.69
C ILE A 21 28.43 -25.32 -13.45
N ILE A 22 29.04 -25.30 -12.26
CA ILE A 22 30.14 -26.21 -11.90
C ILE A 22 29.66 -27.67 -11.85
N LEU A 23 28.51 -27.94 -11.23
CA LEU A 23 27.92 -29.29 -11.22
C LEU A 23 27.51 -29.75 -12.62
N TRP A 24 27.04 -28.83 -13.46
CA TRP A 24 26.75 -29.11 -14.86
C TRP A 24 27.99 -29.54 -15.65
N ALA A 25 29.11 -28.85 -15.45
CA ALA A 25 30.39 -29.14 -16.10
C ALA A 25 31.04 -30.45 -15.57
N ALA A 26 30.87 -30.76 -14.28
CA ALA A 26 31.51 -31.93 -13.64
C ALA A 26 30.71 -33.24 -13.74
N TYR A 27 29.38 -33.16 -13.63
CA TYR A 27 28.51 -34.35 -13.53
C TYR A 27 27.48 -34.44 -14.67
N GLY A 28 27.50 -33.49 -15.62
CA GLY A 28 26.68 -33.51 -16.83
C GLY A 28 25.31 -32.83 -16.69
N PHE A 29 24.61 -32.74 -17.84
CA PHE A 29 23.33 -32.03 -18.00
C PHE A 29 22.27 -32.36 -16.95
N TRP A 30 22.10 -33.64 -16.64
CA TRP A 30 21.03 -34.10 -15.77
C TRP A 30 21.17 -33.67 -14.30
N TYR A 31 22.39 -33.43 -13.80
CA TYR A 31 22.61 -33.00 -12.41
C TYR A 31 22.62 -31.47 -12.27
N GLY A 32 23.09 -30.75 -13.30
CA GLY A 32 23.11 -29.29 -13.31
C GLY A 32 21.77 -28.64 -13.67
N PHE A 33 20.98 -29.27 -14.55
CA PHE A 33 19.74 -28.70 -15.07
C PHE A 33 18.67 -28.39 -13.99
N PRO A 34 18.38 -29.27 -13.02
CA PRO A 34 17.42 -28.96 -11.96
C PRO A 34 17.89 -27.79 -11.09
N PHE A 35 19.19 -27.72 -10.79
CA PHE A 35 19.80 -26.65 -10.00
C PHE A 35 19.79 -25.30 -10.72
N LEU A 36 20.07 -25.30 -12.03
CA LEU A 36 20.00 -24.11 -12.86
C LEU A 36 18.56 -23.63 -13.06
N LEU A 37 17.61 -24.54 -13.24
CA LEU A 37 16.20 -24.19 -13.41
C LEU A 37 15.60 -23.64 -12.12
N VAL A 38 15.92 -24.23 -10.97
CA VAL A 38 15.54 -23.69 -9.64
C VAL A 38 16.24 -22.35 -9.38
N GLY A 39 17.52 -22.22 -9.72
CA GLY A 39 18.26 -20.95 -9.60
C GLY A 39 17.67 -19.84 -10.46
N LEU A 40 17.30 -20.14 -11.71
CA LEU A 40 16.65 -19.20 -12.62
C LEU A 40 15.24 -18.84 -12.16
N PHE A 41 14.47 -19.81 -11.66
CA PHE A 41 13.14 -19.57 -11.09
C PHE A 41 13.21 -18.68 -9.84
N PHE A 42 14.16 -18.93 -8.94
CA PHE A 42 14.42 -18.07 -7.79
C PHE A 42 14.92 -16.68 -8.20
N LEU A 43 15.77 -16.59 -9.21
CA LEU A 43 16.25 -15.32 -9.76
C LEU A 43 15.09 -14.50 -10.35
N ALA A 44 14.20 -15.13 -11.12
CA ALA A 44 13.02 -14.48 -11.71
C ALA A 44 12.03 -14.01 -10.63
N GLY A 45 11.74 -14.84 -9.64
CA GLY A 45 10.92 -14.45 -8.49
C GLY A 45 11.55 -13.29 -7.71
N TYR A 46 12.87 -13.31 -7.52
CA TYR A 46 13.58 -12.26 -6.81
C TYR A 46 13.67 -10.94 -7.59
N LEU A 47 13.90 -10.97 -8.91
CA LEU A 47 13.87 -9.78 -9.75
C LEU A 47 12.50 -9.10 -9.70
N MET A 48 11.41 -9.87 -9.62
CA MET A 48 10.06 -9.34 -9.43
C MET A 48 9.83 -8.73 -8.03
N LEU A 49 10.24 -9.39 -6.92
CA LEU A 49 10.10 -8.78 -5.57
C LEU A 49 11.03 -7.57 -5.39
N GLY A 50 12.28 -7.68 -5.83
CA GLY A 50 13.34 -6.71 -5.55
C GLY A 50 13.11 -5.36 -6.24
N THR A 51 12.56 -5.37 -7.45
CA THR A 51 12.23 -4.14 -8.20
C THR A 51 11.07 -3.37 -7.55
N LEU A 52 10.04 -4.05 -7.06
CA LEU A 52 8.91 -3.41 -6.39
C LEU A 52 9.27 -2.83 -5.03
N VAL A 53 10.01 -3.58 -4.20
CA VAL A 53 10.48 -3.11 -2.88
C VAL A 53 11.42 -1.90 -3.03
N SER A 54 12.33 -1.94 -4.01
CA SER A 54 13.23 -0.82 -4.26
C SER A 54 12.50 0.43 -4.79
N THR A 55 11.43 0.26 -5.56
CA THR A 55 10.61 1.39 -6.02
C THR A 55 9.85 2.03 -4.86
N SER A 56 9.27 1.23 -3.95
CA SER A 56 8.65 1.75 -2.71
C SER A 56 9.66 2.46 -1.80
N MET A 57 10.91 1.98 -1.73
CA MET A 57 11.98 2.65 -0.99
C MET A 57 12.40 3.98 -1.63
N LEU A 58 12.45 4.04 -2.97
CA LEU A 58 12.71 5.29 -3.70
C LEU A 58 11.60 6.32 -3.50
N LEU A 59 10.34 5.87 -3.48
CA LEU A 59 9.19 6.73 -3.15
C LEU A 59 9.30 7.28 -1.71
N SER A 60 9.70 6.45 -0.75
CA SER A 60 9.92 6.87 0.64
C SER A 60 11.07 7.88 0.77
N LYS A 61 12.10 7.76 -0.07
CA LYS A 61 13.23 8.70 -0.14
C LYS A 61 12.96 9.97 -0.95
N GLY A 62 11.75 10.12 -1.53
CA GLY A 62 11.38 11.30 -2.33
C GLY A 62 11.98 11.36 -3.74
N HIS A 63 12.63 10.30 -4.22
CA HIS A 63 13.20 10.23 -5.58
C HIS A 63 12.12 9.83 -6.59
N LEU A 64 11.16 10.73 -6.83
CA LEU A 64 9.98 10.47 -7.64
C LEU A 64 10.28 10.15 -9.11
N GLU A 65 11.25 10.84 -9.69
CA GLU A 65 11.63 10.62 -11.09
C GLU A 65 12.32 9.28 -11.31
N GLU A 66 13.17 8.86 -10.38
CA GLU A 66 13.83 7.54 -10.44
C GLU A 66 12.83 6.41 -10.18
N ALA A 67 11.89 6.62 -9.26
CA ALA A 67 10.79 5.69 -9.01
C ALA A 67 9.94 5.51 -10.27
N GLU A 68 9.59 6.60 -10.96
CA GLU A 68 8.81 6.54 -12.21
C GLU A 68 9.59 5.88 -13.35
N LYS A 69 10.89 6.17 -13.50
CA LYS A 69 11.75 5.49 -14.48
C LYS A 69 11.86 3.99 -14.21
N ARG A 70 12.08 3.56 -12.96
CA ARG A 70 12.13 2.13 -12.60
C ARG A 70 10.78 1.44 -12.77
N LEU A 71 9.68 2.13 -12.45
CA LEU A 71 8.33 1.60 -12.62
C LEU A 71 7.98 1.42 -14.11
N ARG A 72 8.41 2.34 -14.98
CA ARG A 72 8.26 2.21 -16.45
C ARG A 72 9.09 1.08 -17.05
N LEU A 73 10.22 0.72 -16.44
CA LEU A 73 11.01 -0.45 -16.85
C LEU A 73 10.37 -1.79 -16.44
N THR A 74 9.40 -1.76 -15.53
CA THR A 74 8.68 -2.95 -15.06
C THR A 74 7.56 -3.30 -16.05
N LEU A 75 7.95 -3.67 -17.29
CA LEU A 75 7.08 -3.85 -18.47
C LEU A 75 6.23 -5.14 -18.48
N PHE A 76 6.04 -5.83 -17.35
CA PHE A 76 5.34 -7.12 -17.33
C PHE A 76 4.12 -7.23 -16.41
N PRO A 77 3.16 -6.27 -16.40
CA PRO A 77 1.96 -6.37 -15.56
C PRO A 77 1.12 -7.64 -15.83
N ARG A 78 1.26 -8.29 -17.00
CA ARG A 78 0.54 -9.55 -17.33
C ARG A 78 1.15 -10.82 -16.74
N LEU A 79 2.46 -10.86 -16.48
CA LEU A 79 3.17 -12.04 -15.92
C LEU A 79 3.32 -11.99 -14.40
N LEU A 80 2.99 -10.85 -13.79
CA LEU A 80 3.03 -10.68 -12.33
C LEU A 80 1.93 -11.51 -11.66
N LEU A 81 2.31 -12.35 -10.69
CA LEU A 81 1.38 -13.03 -9.79
C LEU A 81 0.47 -11.99 -9.09
N MET A 82 -0.74 -12.41 -8.71
CA MET A 82 -1.85 -11.56 -8.20
C MET A 82 -1.36 -10.47 -7.22
N GLY A 83 -0.54 -10.81 -6.22
CA GLY A 83 0.01 -9.86 -5.25
C GLY A 83 0.88 -8.75 -5.85
N TYR A 84 1.74 -9.05 -6.82
CA TYR A 84 2.66 -8.07 -7.38
C TYR A 84 1.95 -7.00 -8.23
N LYS A 85 0.82 -7.37 -8.85
CA LYS A 85 -0.04 -6.42 -9.56
C LYS A 85 -0.61 -5.38 -8.61
N GLY A 86 -1.02 -5.78 -7.41
CA GLY A 86 -1.46 -4.86 -6.37
C GLY A 86 -0.38 -3.87 -5.97
N VAL A 87 0.85 -4.35 -5.74
CA VAL A 87 1.97 -3.47 -5.36
C VAL A 87 2.29 -2.47 -6.47
N TYR A 88 2.28 -2.92 -7.73
CA TYR A 88 2.48 -2.03 -8.88
C TYR A 88 1.44 -0.90 -8.94
N TYR A 89 0.15 -1.23 -8.79
CA TYR A 89 -0.91 -0.21 -8.76
C TYR A 89 -0.83 0.69 -7.51
N MET A 90 -0.44 0.14 -6.36
CA MET A 90 -0.21 0.92 -5.14
C MET A 90 0.89 1.98 -5.37
N THR A 91 2.02 1.56 -5.92
CA THR A 91 3.15 2.46 -6.23
C THR A 91 2.74 3.56 -7.22
N HIS A 92 1.97 3.22 -8.27
CA HIS A 92 1.40 4.21 -9.18
C HIS A 92 0.44 5.19 -8.49
N GLY A 93 -0.40 4.68 -7.57
CA GLY A 93 -1.31 5.50 -6.79
C GLY A 93 -0.59 6.49 -5.89
N ILE A 94 0.44 6.04 -5.17
CA ILE A 94 1.28 6.89 -4.32
C ILE A 94 1.97 7.97 -5.15
N LEU A 95 2.54 7.61 -6.31
CA LEU A 95 3.20 8.56 -7.20
C LEU A 95 2.23 9.64 -7.70
N ALA A 96 1.01 9.25 -8.11
CA ALA A 96 -0.02 10.20 -8.53
C ALA A 96 -0.45 11.15 -7.40
N ILE A 97 -0.62 10.64 -6.18
CA ILE A 97 -0.91 11.44 -4.98
C ILE A 97 0.21 12.45 -4.72
N GLN A 98 1.48 12.03 -4.82
CA GLN A 98 2.62 12.92 -4.66
C GLN A 98 2.70 14.00 -5.75
N LYS A 99 2.25 13.69 -6.97
CA LYS A 99 2.06 14.66 -8.07
C LYS A 99 0.82 15.55 -7.91
N LYS A 100 0.17 15.54 -6.74
CA LYS A 100 -1.08 16.27 -6.43
C LYS A 100 -2.30 15.80 -7.23
N ASP A 101 -2.23 14.67 -7.93
CA ASP A 101 -3.36 14.06 -8.63
C ASP A 101 -4.04 13.00 -7.75
N MET A 102 -4.92 13.49 -6.87
CA MET A 102 -5.67 12.65 -5.94
C MET A 102 -6.73 11.79 -6.65
N ALA A 103 -7.24 12.23 -7.79
CA ALA A 103 -8.30 11.52 -8.52
C ALA A 103 -7.73 10.28 -9.21
N THR A 104 -6.60 10.43 -9.90
CA THR A 104 -5.88 9.32 -10.50
C THR A 104 -5.26 8.42 -9.44
N GLY A 105 -4.72 9.01 -8.37
CA GLY A 105 -4.20 8.28 -7.21
C GLY A 105 -5.23 7.33 -6.60
N GLU A 106 -6.44 7.83 -6.32
CA GLU A 106 -7.53 7.00 -5.78
C GLU A 106 -7.91 5.85 -6.72
N LYS A 107 -7.99 6.09 -8.03
CA LYS A 107 -8.29 5.04 -9.02
C LYS A 107 -7.25 3.92 -8.96
N TRP A 108 -5.97 4.27 -8.96
CA TRP A 108 -4.87 3.30 -8.87
C TRP A 108 -4.87 2.55 -7.54
N LEU A 109 -5.11 3.22 -6.42
CA LEU A 109 -5.19 2.57 -5.10
C LEU A 109 -6.37 1.59 -5.01
N ARG A 110 -7.53 1.93 -5.60
CA ARG A 110 -8.66 0.99 -5.70
C ARG A 110 -8.32 -0.22 -6.57
N SER A 111 -7.65 0.00 -7.70
CA SER A 111 -7.13 -1.09 -8.53
C SER A 111 -6.11 -1.95 -7.80
N ALA A 112 -5.30 -1.38 -6.91
CA ALA A 112 -4.37 -2.12 -6.06
C ALA A 112 -5.08 -3.09 -5.11
N LEU A 113 -6.17 -2.64 -4.47
CA LEU A 113 -6.99 -3.50 -3.62
C LEU A 113 -7.68 -4.62 -4.41
N GLN A 114 -8.21 -4.30 -5.60
CA GLN A 114 -8.86 -5.29 -6.47
C GLN A 114 -7.87 -6.33 -7.01
N ALA A 115 -6.65 -5.90 -7.34
CA ALA A 115 -5.60 -6.79 -7.81
C ALA A 115 -5.05 -7.70 -6.70
N GLY A 116 -5.24 -7.33 -5.43
CA GLY A 116 -4.75 -8.07 -4.28
C GLY A 116 -3.29 -7.72 -3.97
N LEU A 117 -2.99 -7.55 -2.68
CA LEU A 117 -1.65 -7.22 -2.19
C LEU A 117 -1.09 -8.41 -1.39
N PRO A 118 0.23 -8.65 -1.44
CA PRO A 118 0.87 -9.83 -0.87
C PRO A 118 0.88 -9.83 0.67
N SER A 119 0.76 -8.66 1.31
CA SER A 119 0.80 -8.54 2.76
C SER A 119 -0.33 -7.68 3.32
N ASP A 120 -0.79 -8.02 4.53
CA ASP A 120 -1.79 -7.23 5.26
C ASP A 120 -1.28 -5.82 5.62
N ASN A 121 0.04 -5.65 5.78
CA ASN A 121 0.66 -4.34 5.96
C ASN A 121 0.45 -3.45 4.74
N GLU A 122 0.71 -3.98 3.54
CA GLU A 122 0.52 -3.23 2.29
C GLU A 122 -0.96 -2.93 2.04
N ARG A 123 -1.84 -3.91 2.30
CA ARG A 123 -3.30 -3.68 2.26
C ARG A 123 -3.71 -2.57 3.22
N GLY A 124 -3.17 -2.59 4.44
CA GLY A 124 -3.40 -1.57 5.45
C GLY A 124 -2.91 -0.20 4.98
N ALA A 125 -1.72 -0.11 4.38
CA ALA A 125 -1.18 1.15 3.87
C ALA A 125 -2.06 1.75 2.76
N VAL A 126 -2.55 0.92 1.82
CA VAL A 126 -3.47 1.38 0.77
C VAL A 126 -4.80 1.85 1.34
N LEU A 127 -5.39 1.08 2.26
CA LEU A 127 -6.64 1.46 2.93
C LEU A 127 -6.50 2.74 3.74
N LEU A 128 -5.34 2.96 4.37
CA LEU A 128 -5.05 4.18 5.11
C LEU A 128 -5.03 5.38 4.17
N GLN A 129 -4.34 5.28 3.03
CA GLN A 129 -4.31 6.35 2.04
C GLN A 129 -5.69 6.63 1.44
N LEU A 130 -6.48 5.59 1.15
CA LEU A 130 -7.86 5.75 0.69
C LEU A 130 -8.75 6.41 1.77
N ALA A 131 -8.56 6.06 3.03
CA ALA A 131 -9.27 6.70 4.14
C ALA A 131 -8.90 8.18 4.27
N MET A 132 -7.62 8.54 4.10
CA MET A 132 -7.16 9.93 4.08
C MET A 132 -7.73 10.72 2.89
N ILE A 133 -7.78 10.11 1.69
CA ILE A 133 -8.40 10.71 0.50
C ILE A 133 -9.91 10.90 0.71
N ALA A 134 -10.60 9.91 1.28
CA ALA A 134 -12.02 10.02 1.58
C ALA A 134 -12.28 11.13 2.61
N ALA A 135 -11.43 11.24 3.63
CA ALA A 135 -11.50 12.32 4.62
C ALA A 135 -11.27 13.70 3.99
N SER A 136 -10.30 13.84 3.08
CA SER A 136 -10.04 15.12 2.40
C SER A 136 -11.17 15.54 1.46
N LYS A 137 -11.93 14.57 0.92
CA LYS A 137 -13.13 14.80 0.12
C LYS A 137 -14.40 15.04 0.94
N ASN A 138 -14.28 15.22 2.25
CA ASN A 138 -15.41 15.32 3.17
C ASN A 138 -16.33 14.06 3.16
N ASN A 139 -15.86 12.94 2.59
CA ASN A 139 -16.55 11.67 2.56
C ASN A 139 -16.22 10.85 3.81
N ARG A 140 -16.85 11.27 4.90
CA ARG A 140 -16.65 10.71 6.23
C ARG A 140 -17.04 9.25 6.36
N GLN A 141 -18.15 8.86 5.72
CA GLN A 141 -18.62 7.47 5.71
C GLN A 141 -17.60 6.56 5.02
N GLY A 142 -17.10 6.97 3.84
CA GLY A 142 -16.05 6.23 3.13
C GLY A 142 -14.78 6.08 3.96
N ALA A 143 -14.35 7.14 4.64
CA ALA A 143 -13.18 7.10 5.53
C ALA A 143 -13.37 6.12 6.70
N GLN A 144 -14.57 6.07 7.30
CA GLN A 144 -14.90 5.11 8.37
C GLN A 144 -14.99 3.66 7.86
N THR A 145 -15.53 3.44 6.66
CA THR A 145 -15.56 2.10 6.05
C THR A 145 -14.14 1.56 5.86
N HIS A 146 -13.24 2.36 5.29
CA HIS A 146 -11.84 1.97 5.11
C HIS A 146 -11.10 1.76 6.44
N LEU A 147 -11.38 2.57 7.47
CA LEU A 147 -10.84 2.33 8.81
C LEU A 147 -11.33 1.02 9.44
N ASN A 148 -12.60 0.67 9.23
CA ASN A 148 -13.15 -0.59 9.75
C ASN A 148 -12.51 -1.80 9.06
N GLU A 149 -12.22 -1.70 7.76
CA GLU A 149 -11.45 -2.72 7.04
C GLU A 149 -10.01 -2.81 7.54
N LEU A 150 -9.37 -1.67 7.78
CA LEU A 150 -8.03 -1.57 8.37
C LEU A 150 -7.90 -2.31 9.71
N LYS A 151 -8.90 -2.16 10.58
CA LYS A 151 -8.93 -2.81 11.90
C LYS A 151 -9.05 -4.34 11.83
N LYS A 152 -9.54 -4.89 10.72
CA LYS A 152 -9.61 -6.34 10.50
C LYS A 152 -8.27 -6.94 10.07
N LEU A 153 -7.31 -6.12 9.65
CA LEU A 153 -6.02 -6.57 9.14
C LEU A 153 -5.00 -6.72 10.27
N ASN A 154 -4.14 -7.74 10.16
CA ASN A 154 -3.06 -7.98 11.10
C ASN A 154 -1.84 -7.12 10.75
N ILE A 155 -1.90 -5.84 11.09
CA ILE A 155 -0.78 -4.92 10.87
C ILE A 155 0.35 -5.28 11.84
N THR A 156 1.54 -5.50 11.30
CA THR A 156 2.75 -5.79 12.08
C THR A 156 3.69 -4.59 12.17
N GLU A 157 3.58 -3.64 11.25
CA GLU A 157 4.42 -2.44 11.23
C GLU A 157 4.02 -1.41 12.28
N PRO A 158 4.95 -1.00 13.17
CA PRO A 158 4.63 -0.07 14.26
C PRO A 158 4.25 1.31 13.74
N MET A 159 4.93 1.81 12.71
CA MET A 159 4.63 3.10 12.08
C MET A 159 3.22 3.12 11.47
N LEU A 160 2.81 2.04 10.81
CA LEU A 160 1.47 1.95 10.22
C LEU A 160 0.39 1.93 11.32
N LYS A 161 0.62 1.23 12.44
CA LYS A 161 -0.29 1.25 13.60
C LYS A 161 -0.49 2.65 14.17
N GLU A 162 0.60 3.41 14.30
CA GLU A 162 0.55 4.80 14.76
C GLU A 162 -0.30 5.67 13.82
N GLN A 163 -0.06 5.57 12.51
CA GLN A 163 -0.80 6.34 11.51
C GLN A 163 -2.31 5.99 11.52
N VAL A 164 -2.66 4.71 11.66
CA VAL A 164 -4.07 4.27 11.79
C VAL A 164 -4.71 4.88 13.03
N LYS A 165 -4.00 4.88 14.16
CA LYS A 165 -4.49 5.42 15.43
C LYS A 165 -4.72 6.94 15.35
N GLU A 166 -3.80 7.66 14.72
CA GLU A 166 -3.93 9.11 14.53
C GLU A 166 -5.11 9.44 13.59
N LEU A 167 -5.24 8.70 12.49
CA LEU A 167 -6.37 8.87 11.57
C LEU A 167 -7.72 8.57 12.27
N GLU A 168 -7.79 7.53 13.10
CA GLU A 168 -8.97 7.23 13.90
C GLU A 168 -9.32 8.38 14.86
N LYS A 169 -8.32 8.97 15.51
CA LYS A 169 -8.50 10.11 16.41
C LYS A 169 -9.03 11.33 15.63
N GLN A 170 -8.43 11.64 14.49
CA GLN A 170 -8.86 12.75 13.64
C GLN A 170 -10.30 12.57 13.14
N LEU A 171 -10.65 11.37 12.68
CA LEU A 171 -12.03 11.08 12.29
C LEU A 171 -12.97 11.18 13.49
N LYS A 172 -12.64 10.71 14.69
CA LYS A 172 -13.50 10.89 15.87
C LYS A 172 -13.73 12.37 16.20
N LEU A 173 -12.68 13.18 16.20
CA LEU A 173 -12.75 14.63 16.47
C LEU A 173 -13.66 15.34 15.48
N LEU A 174 -13.48 15.08 14.18
CA LEU A 174 -14.35 15.64 13.15
C LEU A 174 -15.83 15.29 13.39
N GLY A 175 -16.12 14.16 14.03
CA GLY A 175 -17.47 13.62 14.19
C GLY A 175 -18.19 14.18 15.38
N GLN A 176 -17.44 14.32 16.46
CA GLN A 176 -17.87 15.06 17.62
C GLN A 176 -18.09 16.52 17.27
N ALA A 177 -17.21 17.17 16.48
CA ALA A 177 -17.41 18.55 16.04
C ALA A 177 -18.70 18.73 15.20
N ALA A 178 -18.98 17.82 14.27
CA ALA A 178 -20.21 17.84 13.48
C ALA A 178 -21.46 17.62 14.35
N ALA A 179 -21.42 16.67 15.29
CA ALA A 179 -22.52 16.40 16.21
C ALA A 179 -22.77 17.55 17.20
N SER A 180 -21.70 18.15 17.74
CA SER A 180 -21.76 19.30 18.66
C SER A 180 -22.26 20.57 17.96
N GLY A 181 -21.87 20.82 16.70
CA GLY A 181 -22.40 21.93 15.89
C GLY A 181 -23.89 21.77 15.58
N MET A 182 -24.34 20.54 15.36
CA MET A 182 -25.75 20.22 15.14
C MET A 182 -26.59 20.38 16.42
N LEU A 183 -26.06 19.97 17.59
CA LEU A 183 -26.67 20.21 18.90
C LEU A 183 -26.81 21.70 19.23
N GLY A 184 -25.81 22.52 18.90
CA GLY A 184 -25.86 23.97 19.07
C GLY A 184 -26.91 24.68 18.21
N MET A 185 -27.23 24.14 17.02
CA MET A 185 -28.33 24.64 16.18
C MET A 185 -29.71 24.21 16.69
N VAL A 186 -29.86 22.97 17.17
CA VAL A 186 -31.13 22.47 17.74
C VAL A 186 -31.52 23.26 18.98
N GLN A 187 -30.55 23.70 19.79
CA GLN A 187 -30.82 24.52 20.97
C GLN A 187 -31.26 25.96 20.65
N ARG A 188 -30.87 26.49 19.48
CA ARG A 188 -31.21 27.86 19.05
C ARG A 188 -32.55 27.97 18.30
N GLY A 189 -33.04 26.87 17.71
CA GLY A 189 -34.31 26.84 16.95
C GLY A 189 -35.57 26.57 17.78
N GLY A 190 -35.45 26.32 19.08
CA GLY A 190 -36.54 25.83 19.93
C GLY A 190 -37.22 26.84 20.86
N SER A 191 -36.92 28.15 20.78
CA SER A 191 -37.63 29.14 21.61
C SER A 191 -39.01 29.43 21.01
N LYS A 192 -39.98 28.56 21.34
CA LYS A 192 -41.41 28.82 21.16
C LYS A 192 -41.73 30.13 21.90
N ARG A 193 -41.76 31.24 21.15
CA ARG A 193 -42.32 32.52 21.61
C ARG A 193 -43.74 32.23 22.11
N ARG A 194 -43.93 32.27 23.43
CA ARG A 194 -45.25 32.16 24.07
C ARG A 194 -46.08 33.33 23.57
N MET A 195 -47.02 33.09 22.65
CA MET A 195 -47.97 34.12 22.22
C MET A 195 -48.87 34.49 23.41
N PRO A 196 -49.09 35.79 23.68
CA PRO A 196 -49.97 36.21 24.75
C PRO A 196 -51.42 35.89 24.38
N ARG A 197 -52.13 35.21 25.28
CA ARG A 197 -53.56 34.95 25.15
C ARG A 197 -54.30 36.29 25.09
N MET A 198 -54.88 36.61 23.95
CA MET A 198 -55.83 37.71 23.83
C MET A 198 -57.09 37.34 24.61
N ARG A 199 -57.55 38.28 25.44
CA ARG A 199 -58.77 38.22 26.25
C ARG A 199 -59.99 38.42 25.39
#